data_AF-A0A9C6XBL0-F1
#
_entry.id   AF-A0A9C6XBL0-F1
#
_cell.length_a   1.000
_cell.length_b   1.000
_cell.length_c   1.000
_cell.angle_alpha   90.00
_cell.angle_beta   90.00
_cell.angle_gamma   90.00
#
_symmetry.space_group_name_H-M   'P 1'
#
loop_
_entity.id
_entity.type
_entity.pdbx_description
1 polymer ?
#
loop_
_entity_poly.entity_id
_entity_poly.type
_entity_poly.pdbx_seq_one_letter_code
_entity_poly.pdbx_strand_id
1 'polypeptide(L)'
;MQPIRTPVCGTVYPEKVRLRSPILYKSSDRCFHANPWTGQAFLRPVRSRSNLHIGKGVRVTRVLVEPDGPGGGGRAVGVQYVRGRRARAVRARKEVILCAGTIGSPHLLLLSGIGPAAHLRDHGIAVLRDLPGVGLNLQDHVAMGGLAFLVNESVALVESRMQRPRYALEYALRGTGPMTLPGGAEALAFLQSPLAEAEAALAASSGPARKRSRRADVELVFGPGALPGDTGGSIRRSINLDEDFWRRVYGAVAGRDAWNAVPILLRPRSRGALRLRSANPFHWPRLHANYFQDPRDLQVLVHAIKM
;
A
#
# COMPACT_ATOMS: atom_id res chain seq x y z
N MET A 1 -4.04 8.52 -38.13
CA MET A 1 -3.53 8.21 -36.77
C MET A 1 -2.42 9.20 -36.46
N GLN A 2 -2.69 10.23 -35.65
CA GLN A 2 -1.64 11.11 -35.13
C GLN A 2 -1.17 10.60 -33.76
N PRO A 3 0.15 10.55 -33.50
CA PRO A 3 0.66 10.12 -32.21
C PRO A 3 0.34 11.15 -31.14
N ILE A 4 -0.11 10.67 -29.98
CA ILE A 4 -0.30 11.47 -28.77
C ILE A 4 1.09 11.96 -28.34
N ARG A 5 1.39 13.25 -28.55
CA ARG A 5 2.50 13.92 -27.87
C ARG A 5 2.06 14.25 -26.45
N THR A 6 2.26 13.31 -25.52
CA THR A 6 2.37 13.68 -24.10
C THR A 6 3.66 14.49 -23.93
N PRO A 7 3.65 15.61 -23.19
CA PRO A 7 4.90 16.25 -22.79
C PRO A 7 5.66 15.27 -21.91
N VAL A 8 6.71 14.67 -22.46
CA VAL A 8 7.68 13.89 -21.69
C VAL A 8 8.47 14.92 -20.88
N CYS A 9 8.16 15.03 -19.60
CA CYS A 9 9.02 15.75 -18.66
C CYS A 9 10.31 14.94 -18.54
N GLY A 10 11.39 15.44 -19.14
CA GLY A 10 12.70 14.81 -19.06
C GLY A 10 13.18 14.80 -17.62
N THR A 11 13.48 13.62 -17.09
CA THR A 11 14.20 13.44 -15.85
C THR A 11 15.64 13.91 -16.07
N VAL A 12 16.00 15.08 -15.57
CA VAL A 12 17.42 15.47 -15.47
C VAL A 12 17.94 14.84 -14.20
N TYR A 13 18.62 13.70 -14.34
CA TYR A 13 19.36 13.09 -13.23
C TYR A 13 20.53 14.02 -12.87
N PRO A 14 20.62 14.56 -11.64
CA PRO A 14 21.87 15.18 -11.20
C PRO A 14 22.95 14.09 -11.08
N GLU A 15 24.20 14.48 -11.35
CA GLU A 15 25.37 13.60 -11.35
C GLU A 15 25.45 12.72 -10.09
N LYS A 16 25.89 11.47 -10.31
CA LYS A 16 26.23 10.52 -9.24
C LYS A 16 27.37 11.09 -8.40
N VAL A 17 27.06 11.71 -7.25
CA VAL A 17 28.06 11.92 -6.21
C VAL A 17 28.35 10.57 -5.58
N ARG A 18 29.49 9.98 -5.95
CA ARG A 18 29.90 8.63 -5.52
C ARG A 18 30.53 8.69 -4.14
N LEU A 19 29.72 8.82 -3.10
CA LEU A 19 30.16 8.54 -1.73
C LEU A 19 30.01 7.04 -1.45
N ARG A 20 31.01 6.45 -0.79
CA ARG A 20 30.96 5.05 -0.31
C ARG A 20 30.01 4.97 0.90
N SER A 21 28.68 5.07 0.70
CA SER A 21 27.55 4.81 1.63
C SER A 21 26.24 5.39 1.02
N PRO A 22 25.02 5.15 1.56
CA PRO A 22 23.80 4.84 0.79
C PRO A 22 23.35 5.91 -0.21
N ILE A 23 22.69 5.43 -1.28
CA ILE A 23 22.10 6.28 -2.33
C ILE A 23 20.89 7.01 -1.75
N LEU A 24 21.06 8.29 -1.46
CA LEU A 24 19.99 9.18 -1.01
C LEU A 24 19.20 9.69 -2.23
N TYR A 25 17.91 9.38 -2.29
CA TYR A 25 17.01 9.98 -3.28
C TYR A 25 16.25 11.13 -2.61
N LYS A 26 16.40 12.34 -3.15
CA LYS A 26 15.63 13.53 -2.74
C LYS A 26 14.38 13.62 -3.61
N SER A 27 13.19 13.57 -3.02
CA SER A 27 11.91 13.64 -3.74
C SER A 27 11.46 15.09 -3.97
N SER A 28 12.30 15.94 -4.56
CA SER A 28 11.94 17.34 -4.80
C SER A 28 12.04 17.69 -6.28
N ASP A 29 10.95 17.52 -7.02
CA ASP A 29 10.73 18.23 -8.27
C ASP A 29 9.28 18.69 -8.47
N ARG A 30 9.18 19.90 -9.02
CA ARG A 30 8.06 20.86 -9.01
C ARG A 30 6.86 20.47 -9.91
N CYS A 31 6.22 19.32 -9.67
CA CYS A 31 5.07 18.86 -10.48
C CYS A 31 3.78 18.53 -9.70
N PHE A 32 3.66 18.93 -8.44
CA PHE A 32 2.44 18.70 -7.64
C PHE A 32 1.48 19.89 -7.68
N HIS A 33 0.91 20.22 -8.84
CA HIS A 33 -0.25 21.14 -8.92
C HIS A 33 -1.59 20.43 -8.70
N ALA A 34 -1.59 19.10 -8.63
CA ALA A 34 -2.74 18.30 -8.20
C ALA A 34 -2.20 17.00 -7.63
N ASN A 35 -2.77 16.51 -6.52
CA ASN A 35 -2.48 15.19 -5.98
C ASN A 35 -3.08 14.15 -6.95
N PRO A 36 -2.34 13.58 -7.91
CA PRO A 36 -2.94 12.91 -9.06
C PRO A 36 -3.21 11.46 -8.70
N TRP A 37 -4.47 11.11 -8.45
CA TRP A 37 -4.87 9.71 -8.33
C TRP A 37 -5.18 9.09 -9.70
N THR A 38 -5.01 7.77 -9.83
CA THR A 38 -5.16 7.02 -11.09
C THR A 38 -6.48 7.31 -11.83
N GLY A 39 -7.59 7.46 -11.11
CA GLY A 39 -8.87 7.87 -11.70
C GLY A 39 -8.86 9.26 -12.35
N GLN A 40 -8.12 10.23 -11.83
CA GLN A 40 -7.98 11.55 -12.44
C GLN A 40 -7.09 11.50 -13.67
N ALA A 41 -6.01 10.72 -13.64
CA ALA A 41 -5.11 10.58 -14.77
C ALA A 41 -5.73 9.78 -15.93
N PHE A 42 -6.40 8.66 -15.65
CA PHE A 42 -6.82 7.71 -16.67
C PHE A 42 -8.31 7.68 -16.97
N LEU A 43 -9.19 7.96 -16.00
CA LEU A 43 -10.64 7.86 -16.21
C LEU A 43 -11.29 9.21 -16.51
N ARG A 44 -10.92 10.28 -15.81
CA ARG A 44 -11.52 11.61 -16.00
C ARG A 44 -11.36 12.14 -17.44
N PRO A 45 -10.20 12.05 -18.12
CA PRO A 45 -10.03 12.62 -19.46
C PRO A 45 -10.85 11.90 -20.53
N VAL A 46 -11.25 10.65 -20.29
CA VAL A 46 -11.90 9.79 -21.29
C VAL A 46 -13.33 9.39 -20.91
N ARG A 47 -13.87 9.96 -19.82
CA ARG A 47 -15.20 9.61 -19.27
C ARG A 47 -16.38 9.85 -20.20
N SER A 48 -16.21 10.70 -21.21
CA SER A 48 -17.25 11.04 -22.20
C SER A 48 -17.28 10.09 -23.40
N ARG A 49 -16.31 9.18 -23.53
CA ARG A 49 -16.29 8.21 -24.64
C ARG A 49 -17.46 7.24 -24.50
N SER A 50 -18.22 7.05 -25.58
CA SER A 50 -19.42 6.20 -25.61
C SER A 50 -19.15 4.72 -25.33
N ASN A 51 -17.91 4.26 -25.54
CA ASN A 51 -17.49 2.88 -25.30
C ASN A 51 -16.98 2.62 -23.87
N LEU A 52 -17.04 3.59 -22.96
CA LEU A 52 -16.64 3.44 -21.56
C LEU A 52 -17.80 3.78 -20.63
N HIS A 53 -18.20 2.81 -19.80
CA HIS A 53 -19.23 3.01 -18.77
C HIS A 53 -18.61 2.92 -17.38
N ILE A 54 -18.81 3.96 -16.56
CA ILE A 54 -18.27 4.03 -15.20
C ILE A 54 -19.41 3.98 -14.18
N GLY A 55 -19.47 2.92 -13.39
CA GLY A 55 -20.41 2.76 -12.29
C GLY A 55 -19.79 3.16 -10.94
N LYS A 56 -20.36 4.16 -10.27
CA LYS A 56 -19.99 4.54 -8.89
C LYS A 56 -21.06 4.09 -7.90
N GLY A 57 -20.67 3.88 -6.63
CA GLY A 57 -21.58 3.40 -5.59
C GLY A 57 -22.11 1.99 -5.90
N VAL A 58 -21.29 1.19 -6.59
CA VAL A 58 -21.59 -0.18 -7.00
C VAL A 58 -20.64 -1.11 -6.27
N ARG A 59 -21.17 -2.09 -5.55
CA ARG A 59 -20.38 -3.15 -4.91
C ARG A 59 -20.61 -4.45 -5.65
N VAL A 60 -19.57 -4.96 -6.30
CA VAL A 60 -19.60 -6.30 -6.90
C VAL A 60 -19.64 -7.34 -5.79
N THR A 61 -20.52 -8.32 -5.90
CA THR A 61 -20.75 -9.34 -4.86
C THR A 61 -20.39 -10.75 -5.31
N ARG A 62 -20.42 -11.01 -6.63
CA ARG A 62 -20.12 -12.33 -7.20
C ARG A 62 -19.71 -12.23 -8.66
N VAL A 63 -18.79 -13.09 -9.11
CA VAL A 63 -18.50 -13.35 -10.52
C VAL A 63 -19.46 -14.43 -11.02
N LEU A 64 -20.10 -14.18 -12.16
CA LEU A 64 -21.00 -15.14 -12.79
C LEU A 64 -20.16 -16.05 -13.70
N VAL A 65 -20.26 -17.35 -13.48
CA VAL A 65 -19.48 -18.36 -14.21
C VAL A 65 -20.43 -19.40 -14.77
N GLU A 66 -20.33 -19.66 -16.08
CA GLU A 66 -21.02 -20.77 -16.73
C GLU A 66 -20.10 -21.99 -16.73
N PRO A 67 -20.57 -23.18 -16.31
CA PRO A 67 -19.77 -24.40 -16.38
C PRO A 67 -19.49 -24.79 -17.83
N ASP A 68 -18.23 -25.10 -18.15
CA ASP A 68 -17.82 -25.51 -19.50
C ASP A 68 -17.83 -27.04 -19.71
N GLY A 69 -18.40 -27.81 -18.76
CA GLY A 69 -18.57 -29.27 -18.85
C GLY A 69 -18.20 -30.04 -17.57
N PRO A 70 -18.21 -31.39 -17.61
CA PRO A 70 -18.01 -32.26 -16.43
C PRO A 70 -16.59 -32.23 -15.83
N GLY A 71 -15.59 -31.75 -16.58
CA GLY A 71 -14.16 -31.82 -16.24
C GLY A 71 -13.61 -30.71 -15.34
N GLY A 72 -14.48 -29.87 -14.77
CA GLY A 72 -14.08 -28.80 -13.88
C GLY A 72 -13.45 -27.62 -14.63
N GLY A 73 -14.19 -26.52 -14.68
CA GLY A 73 -13.84 -25.30 -15.38
C GLY A 73 -15.08 -24.42 -15.48
N GLY A 74 -14.91 -23.22 -16.01
CA GLY A 74 -16.05 -22.38 -16.31
C GLY A 74 -15.66 -21.04 -16.87
N ARG A 75 -16.50 -20.53 -17.75
CA ARG A 75 -16.31 -19.26 -18.41
C ARG A 75 -16.95 -18.15 -17.57
N ALA A 76 -16.15 -17.15 -17.19
CA ALA A 76 -16.69 -15.96 -16.56
C ALA A 76 -17.54 -15.18 -17.58
N VAL A 77 -18.83 -15.03 -17.29
CA VAL A 77 -19.81 -14.41 -18.20
C VAL A 77 -20.33 -13.07 -17.75
N GLY A 78 -19.88 -12.59 -16.59
CA GLY A 78 -20.31 -11.33 -16.03
C GLY A 78 -20.08 -11.23 -14.54
N VAL A 79 -20.70 -10.22 -13.94
CA VAL A 79 -20.66 -10.00 -12.49
C VAL A 79 -22.05 -9.63 -11.96
N GLN A 80 -22.33 -10.08 -10.76
CA GLN A 80 -23.44 -9.61 -9.95
C GLN A 80 -22.94 -8.48 -9.04
N TYR A 81 -23.73 -7.43 -8.93
CA TYR A 81 -23.42 -6.27 -8.10
C TYR A 81 -24.66 -5.72 -7.42
N VAL A 82 -24.44 -4.96 -6.35
CA VAL A 82 -25.48 -4.22 -5.64
C VAL A 82 -25.25 -2.73 -5.82
N ARG A 83 -26.32 -2.00 -6.16
CA ARG A 83 -26.35 -0.53 -6.22
C ARG A 83 -27.56 -0.05 -5.43
N GLY A 84 -27.32 0.69 -4.35
CA GLY A 84 -28.37 0.97 -3.36
C GLY A 84 -28.84 -0.32 -2.69
N ARG A 85 -30.15 -0.62 -2.76
CA ARG A 85 -30.74 -1.85 -2.20
C ARG A 85 -31.08 -2.93 -3.24
N ARG A 86 -30.65 -2.74 -4.50
CA ARG A 86 -31.02 -3.63 -5.61
C ARG A 86 -29.81 -4.41 -6.11
N ALA A 87 -29.95 -5.74 -6.13
CA ALA A 87 -29.03 -6.62 -6.83
C ALA A 87 -29.30 -6.57 -8.34
N ARG A 88 -28.23 -6.51 -9.13
CA ARG A 88 -28.25 -6.48 -10.60
C ARG A 88 -27.10 -7.32 -11.13
N ALA A 89 -27.16 -7.67 -12.40
CA ALA A 89 -26.08 -8.35 -13.10
C ALA A 89 -25.70 -7.58 -14.36
N VAL A 90 -24.44 -7.67 -14.77
CA VAL A 90 -23.96 -7.24 -16.08
C VAL A 90 -23.18 -8.39 -16.72
N ARG A 91 -23.47 -8.67 -17.99
CA ARG A 91 -22.78 -9.72 -18.74
C ARG A 91 -21.59 -9.17 -19.50
N ALA A 92 -20.53 -9.96 -19.60
CA ALA A 92 -19.35 -9.69 -20.38
C ALA A 92 -19.30 -10.63 -21.59
N ARG A 93 -19.05 -10.08 -22.79
CA ARG A 93 -18.92 -10.89 -24.02
C ARG A 93 -17.54 -11.50 -24.19
N LYS A 94 -16.49 -10.85 -23.65
CA LYS A 94 -15.09 -11.25 -23.82
C LYS A 94 -14.50 -11.70 -22.50
N GLU A 95 -14.30 -10.76 -21.58
CA GLU A 95 -13.51 -10.99 -20.37
C GLU A 95 -14.09 -10.26 -19.15
N VAL A 96 -13.77 -10.78 -17.97
CA VAL A 96 -13.99 -10.15 -16.67
C VAL A 96 -12.62 -10.02 -15.99
N ILE A 97 -12.22 -8.79 -15.67
CA ILE A 97 -10.93 -8.51 -15.02
C ILE A 97 -11.17 -8.08 -13.57
N LEU A 98 -10.60 -8.81 -12.61
CA LEU A 98 -10.72 -8.49 -11.18
C LEU A 98 -9.60 -7.55 -10.74
N CYS A 99 -9.94 -6.30 -10.46
CA CYS A 99 -9.03 -5.27 -9.94
C CYS A 99 -9.46 -4.74 -8.56
N ALA A 100 -9.98 -5.60 -7.68
CA ALA A 100 -10.52 -5.22 -6.37
C ALA A 100 -9.45 -5.17 -5.25
N GLY A 101 -8.16 -5.14 -5.61
CA GLY A 101 -7.03 -5.13 -4.70
C GLY A 101 -6.78 -6.47 -3.99
N THR A 102 -5.70 -6.54 -3.22
CA THR A 102 -5.22 -7.75 -2.54
C THR A 102 -6.24 -8.35 -1.56
N ILE A 103 -7.14 -7.53 -1.00
CA ILE A 103 -8.19 -7.98 -0.08
C ILE A 103 -9.48 -8.30 -0.84
N GLY A 104 -9.93 -7.40 -1.74
CA GLY A 104 -11.23 -7.52 -2.39
C GLY A 104 -11.27 -8.61 -3.46
N SER A 105 -10.19 -8.79 -4.24
CA SER A 105 -10.14 -9.79 -5.31
C SER A 105 -10.28 -11.24 -4.79
N PRO A 106 -9.46 -11.73 -3.84
CA PRO A 106 -9.63 -13.09 -3.31
C PRO A 106 -10.95 -13.23 -2.54
N HIS A 107 -11.41 -12.21 -1.83
CA HIS A 107 -12.72 -12.24 -1.17
C HIS A 107 -13.84 -12.48 -2.19
N LEU A 108 -13.82 -11.78 -3.32
CA LEU A 108 -14.81 -11.94 -4.38
C LEU A 108 -14.74 -13.33 -5.03
N LEU A 109 -13.54 -13.85 -5.28
CA LEU A 109 -13.35 -15.21 -5.81
C LEU A 109 -13.96 -16.27 -4.88
N LEU A 110 -13.67 -16.17 -3.58
CA LEU A 110 -14.23 -17.08 -2.57
C LEU A 110 -15.76 -17.03 -2.55
N LEU A 111 -16.36 -15.83 -2.54
CA LEU A 111 -17.82 -15.64 -2.61
C LEU A 111 -18.46 -16.13 -3.92
N SER A 112 -17.62 -16.31 -4.95
CA SER A 112 -18.01 -16.84 -6.27
C SER A 112 -17.80 -18.34 -6.39
N GLY A 113 -17.39 -19.03 -5.32
CA GLY A 113 -17.17 -20.48 -5.35
C GLY A 113 -15.83 -20.89 -5.96
N ILE A 114 -14.87 -19.96 -6.03
CA ILE A 114 -13.52 -20.20 -6.55
C ILE A 114 -12.52 -20.05 -5.40
N GLY A 115 -12.01 -21.17 -4.90
CA GLY A 115 -11.12 -21.20 -3.73
C GLY A 115 -11.06 -22.57 -3.06
N PRO A 116 -10.50 -22.70 -1.84
CA PRO A 116 -10.34 -23.98 -1.17
C PRO A 116 -11.69 -24.67 -0.93
N ALA A 117 -11.90 -25.86 -1.53
CA ALA A 117 -13.21 -26.50 -1.56
C ALA A 117 -13.82 -26.78 -0.17
N ALA A 118 -13.01 -27.23 0.80
CA ALA A 118 -13.48 -27.44 2.17
C ALA A 118 -13.99 -26.14 2.81
N HIS A 119 -13.19 -25.07 2.75
CA HIS A 119 -13.55 -23.75 3.30
C HIS A 119 -14.82 -23.18 2.65
N LEU A 120 -15.02 -23.39 1.35
CA LEU A 120 -16.23 -22.97 0.64
C LEU A 120 -17.47 -23.75 1.11
N ARG A 121 -17.36 -25.08 1.26
CA ARG A 121 -18.44 -25.94 1.77
C ARG A 121 -18.83 -25.57 3.20
N ASP A 122 -17.86 -25.27 4.06
CA ASP A 122 -18.10 -24.81 5.45
C ASP A 122 -18.94 -23.53 5.52
N HIS A 123 -18.91 -22.71 4.45
CA HIS A 123 -19.67 -21.47 4.34
C HIS A 123 -20.96 -21.64 3.51
N GLY A 124 -21.33 -22.86 3.11
CA GLY A 124 -22.50 -23.12 2.29
C GLY A 124 -22.40 -22.59 0.86
N ILE A 125 -21.18 -22.44 0.33
CA ILE A 125 -20.92 -21.93 -1.03
C ILE A 125 -20.66 -23.12 -1.96
N ALA A 126 -21.38 -23.18 -3.07
CA ALA A 126 -21.14 -24.17 -4.12
C ALA A 126 -19.72 -24.01 -4.70
N VAL A 127 -18.96 -25.10 -4.74
CA VAL A 127 -17.60 -25.11 -5.26
C VAL A 127 -17.65 -25.19 -6.78
N LEU A 128 -17.30 -24.10 -7.45
CA LEU A 128 -17.14 -24.05 -8.90
C LEU A 128 -15.74 -24.51 -9.32
N ARG A 129 -14.72 -24.07 -8.57
CA ARG A 129 -13.33 -24.49 -8.79
C ARG A 129 -12.58 -24.54 -7.48
N ASP A 130 -12.01 -25.70 -7.19
CA ASP A 130 -11.09 -25.87 -6.07
C ASP A 130 -9.73 -25.24 -6.40
N LEU A 131 -9.43 -24.12 -5.77
CA LEU A 131 -8.16 -23.41 -5.86
C LEU A 131 -7.65 -23.09 -4.46
N PRO A 132 -6.89 -23.99 -3.82
CA PRO A 132 -6.49 -23.85 -2.42
C PRO A 132 -5.61 -22.61 -2.15
N GLY A 133 -4.97 -22.04 -3.17
CA GLY A 133 -4.16 -20.83 -3.04
C GLY A 133 -4.96 -19.53 -2.89
N VAL A 134 -6.26 -19.51 -3.20
CA VAL A 134 -7.06 -18.27 -3.13
C VAL A 134 -7.22 -17.81 -1.68
N GLY A 135 -6.77 -16.59 -1.41
CA GLY A 135 -6.77 -16.01 -0.06
C GLY A 135 -5.51 -16.30 0.75
N LEU A 136 -4.57 -17.10 0.25
CA LEU A 136 -3.30 -17.37 0.94
C LEU A 136 -2.18 -16.43 0.45
N ASN A 137 -1.01 -16.54 1.09
CA ASN A 137 0.22 -15.81 0.71
C ASN A 137 0.07 -14.29 0.76
N LEU A 138 -0.72 -13.78 1.72
CA LEU A 138 -0.83 -12.35 2.00
C LEU A 138 0.54 -11.83 2.46
N GLN A 139 0.98 -10.74 1.85
CA GLN A 139 2.24 -10.08 2.13
C GLN A 139 1.99 -8.59 2.21
N ASP A 140 2.73 -7.91 3.08
CA ASP A 140 2.68 -6.48 3.25
C ASP A 140 4.02 -5.99 3.79
N HIS A 141 4.37 -4.73 3.52
CA HIS A 141 5.55 -4.14 4.12
C HIS A 141 5.24 -3.71 5.54
N VAL A 142 6.06 -4.16 6.49
CA VAL A 142 5.85 -3.81 7.91
C VAL A 142 6.77 -2.64 8.25
N ALA A 143 6.16 -1.53 8.65
CA ALA A 143 6.87 -0.33 9.07
C ALA A 143 6.92 -0.25 10.61
N MET A 144 8.06 0.11 11.17
CA MET A 144 8.14 0.54 12.56
C MET A 144 8.11 2.07 12.59
N GLY A 145 6.99 2.61 13.05
CA GLY A 145 6.85 4.03 13.34
C GLY A 145 7.36 4.35 14.74
N GLY A 146 7.79 5.59 14.93
CA GLY A 146 7.98 6.14 16.27
C GLY A 146 9.38 6.62 16.63
N LEU A 147 10.37 6.45 15.76
CA LEU A 147 11.65 7.15 15.93
C LEU A 147 11.39 8.65 15.77
N ALA A 148 11.79 9.42 16.78
CA ALA A 148 11.62 10.86 16.79
C ALA A 148 12.93 11.50 17.24
N PHE A 149 13.48 12.35 16.39
CA PHE A 149 14.73 13.05 16.63
C PHE A 149 14.42 14.53 16.77
N LEU A 150 14.62 15.06 17.97
CA LEU A 150 14.36 16.47 18.28
C LEU A 150 15.32 17.37 17.51
N VAL A 151 14.81 18.48 17.03
CA VAL A 151 15.61 19.53 16.39
C VAL A 151 15.36 20.86 17.09
N ASN A 152 16.37 21.72 17.04
CA ASN A 152 16.31 23.04 17.64
C ASN A 152 15.74 24.09 16.67
N GLU A 153 15.61 23.77 15.38
CA GLU A 153 14.98 24.64 14.40
C GLU A 153 13.47 24.40 14.27
N SER A 154 12.72 25.48 14.06
CA SER A 154 11.26 25.46 13.90
C SER A 154 10.83 25.13 12.46
N VAL A 155 11.44 24.12 11.84
CA VAL A 155 11.21 23.74 10.44
C VAL A 155 10.40 22.46 10.27
N ALA A 156 10.17 21.71 11.36
CA ALA A 156 9.47 20.44 11.30
C ALA A 156 7.96 20.61 11.01
N LEU A 157 7.26 19.53 10.70
CA LEU A 157 5.80 19.52 10.64
C LEU A 157 5.23 19.23 12.02
N VAL A 158 4.60 20.25 12.60
CA VAL A 158 3.84 20.16 13.86
C VAL A 158 2.40 20.53 13.56
N GLU A 159 1.47 19.69 14.00
CA GLU A 159 0.04 19.76 13.63
C GLU A 159 -0.57 21.14 13.90
N SER A 160 -0.34 21.69 15.09
CA SER A 160 -0.86 23.02 15.47
C SER A 160 -0.35 24.16 14.57
N ARG A 161 0.86 24.04 14.02
CA ARG A 161 1.38 25.01 13.04
C ARG A 161 0.74 24.79 11.67
N MET A 162 0.58 23.54 11.25
CA MET A 162 -0.03 23.18 9.96
C MET A 162 -1.49 23.64 9.85
N GLN A 163 -2.20 23.74 10.96
CA GLN A 163 -3.58 24.24 11.03
C GLN A 163 -3.70 25.77 10.93
N ARG A 164 -2.60 26.53 10.89
CA ARG A 164 -2.67 27.99 10.77
C ARG A 164 -3.24 28.40 9.41
N PRO A 165 -4.23 29.31 9.37
CA PRO A 165 -4.92 29.68 8.14
C PRO A 165 -3.99 30.27 7.06
N ARG A 166 -2.85 30.84 7.48
CA ARG A 166 -1.81 31.35 6.57
C ARG A 166 -1.32 30.32 5.56
N TYR A 167 -1.20 29.05 5.96
CA TYR A 167 -0.70 28.00 5.06
C TYR A 167 -1.76 27.56 4.06
N ALA A 168 -3.03 27.54 4.47
CA ALA A 168 -4.14 27.32 3.56
C ALA A 168 -4.26 28.46 2.55
N LEU A 169 -4.10 29.71 3.00
CA LEU A 169 -4.13 30.89 2.12
C LEU A 169 -2.94 30.90 1.16
N GLU A 170 -1.73 30.60 1.65
CA GLU A 170 -0.52 30.50 0.82
C GLU A 170 -0.69 29.43 -0.27
N TYR A 171 -1.18 28.25 0.11
CA TYR A 171 -1.46 27.18 -0.85
C TYR A 171 -2.51 27.58 -1.88
N ALA A 172 -3.62 28.19 -1.44
CA ALA A 172 -4.71 28.58 -2.34
C ALA A 172 -4.32 29.69 -3.32
N LEU A 173 -3.52 30.66 -2.87
CA LEU A 173 -3.13 31.81 -3.69
C LEU A 173 -1.90 31.56 -4.56
N ARG A 174 -0.92 30.79 -4.06
CA ARG A 174 0.40 30.65 -4.68
C ARG A 174 0.75 29.22 -5.07
N GLY A 175 -0.01 28.23 -4.60
CA GLY A 175 0.35 26.83 -4.78
C GLY A 175 1.68 26.46 -4.11
N THR A 176 2.08 27.19 -3.06
CA THR A 176 3.32 26.99 -2.30
C THR A 176 3.02 26.71 -0.82
N GLY A 177 4.08 26.45 -0.07
CA GLY A 177 4.03 26.30 1.39
C GLY A 177 3.91 24.85 1.86
N PRO A 178 3.89 24.63 3.18
CA PRO A 178 3.95 23.28 3.76
C PRO A 178 2.82 22.32 3.36
N MET A 179 1.69 22.85 2.88
CA MET A 179 0.56 22.02 2.40
C MET A 179 0.83 21.34 1.06
N THR A 180 1.88 21.73 0.33
CA THR A 180 2.31 21.05 -0.89
C THR A 180 3.19 19.83 -0.61
N LEU A 181 3.64 19.64 0.63
CA LEU A 181 4.53 18.54 1.00
C LEU A 181 3.79 17.20 0.89
N PRO A 182 4.46 16.13 0.46
CA PRO A 182 3.85 14.80 0.26
C PRO A 182 3.42 14.10 1.57
N GLY A 183 3.32 14.82 2.69
CA GLY A 183 2.69 14.35 3.91
C GLY A 183 3.51 13.33 4.71
N GLY A 184 4.84 13.35 4.60
CA GLY A 184 5.70 12.59 5.53
C GLY A 184 6.92 11.87 4.95
N ALA A 185 7.21 11.98 3.65
CA ALA A 185 8.39 11.36 3.02
C ALA A 185 9.15 12.38 2.18
N GLU A 186 10.29 12.87 2.68
CA GLU A 186 11.14 13.88 2.02
C GLU A 186 12.45 13.30 1.50
N ALA A 187 12.90 12.22 2.13
CA ALA A 187 14.04 11.45 1.68
C ALA A 187 13.78 9.95 1.89
N LEU A 188 14.43 9.14 1.05
CA LEU A 188 14.37 7.69 1.10
C LEU A 188 15.79 7.13 1.05
N ALA A 189 16.03 6.06 1.81
CA ALA A 189 17.23 5.25 1.70
C ALA A 189 16.87 3.77 1.61
N PHE A 190 17.56 3.04 0.73
CA PHE A 190 17.40 1.59 0.56
C PHE A 190 18.66 0.89 1.06
N LEU A 191 18.48 0.00 2.03
CA LEU A 191 19.57 -0.67 2.74
C LEU A 191 19.44 -2.18 2.62
N GLN A 192 20.59 -2.83 2.69
CA GLN A 192 20.69 -4.28 2.77
C GLN A 192 21.13 -4.66 4.19
N SER A 193 20.36 -5.50 4.86
CA SER A 193 20.71 -6.00 6.19
C SER A 193 21.79 -7.08 6.12
N PRO A 194 22.59 -7.27 7.18
CA PRO A 194 23.55 -8.37 7.27
C PRO A 194 22.90 -9.76 7.09
N LEU A 195 21.63 -9.92 7.49
CA LEU A 195 20.89 -11.16 7.24
C LEU A 195 20.69 -11.40 5.74
N ALA A 196 20.27 -10.38 4.99
CA ALA A 196 20.14 -10.49 3.54
C ALA A 196 21.49 -10.71 2.84
N GLU A 197 22.58 -10.15 3.36
CA GLU A 197 23.94 -10.43 2.88
C GLU A 197 24.35 -11.88 3.11
N ALA A 198 24.14 -12.41 4.32
CA ALA A 198 24.45 -13.79 4.66
C ALA A 198 23.63 -14.78 3.81
N GLU A 199 22.34 -14.52 3.62
CA GLU A 199 21.49 -15.34 2.75
C GLU A 199 21.92 -15.30 1.29
N ALA A 200 22.30 -14.13 0.79
CA ALA A 200 22.84 -14.00 -0.55
C ALA A 200 24.17 -14.75 -0.73
N ALA A 201 25.03 -14.77 0.31
CA ALA A 201 26.27 -15.52 0.32
C ALA A 201 26.04 -17.04 0.32
N LEU A 202 25.10 -17.52 1.14
CA LEU A 202 24.68 -18.92 1.17
C LEU A 202 24.09 -19.37 -0.17
N ALA A 203 23.16 -18.60 -0.75
CA ALA A 203 22.55 -18.94 -2.04
C ALA A 203 23.55 -18.92 -3.21
N ALA A 204 24.61 -18.12 -3.13
CA ALA A 204 25.68 -18.10 -4.12
C ALA A 204 26.56 -19.36 -4.11
N SER A 205 26.54 -20.13 -3.01
CA SER A 205 27.29 -21.40 -2.93
C SER A 205 26.60 -22.57 -3.65
N SER A 206 25.35 -22.42 -4.11
CA SER A 206 24.48 -23.53 -4.54
C SER A 206 24.04 -23.49 -6.01
N GLY A 207 24.66 -22.68 -6.88
CA GLY A 207 24.32 -22.66 -8.32
C GLY A 207 25.09 -21.62 -9.15
N PRO A 208 25.03 -21.69 -10.50
CA PRO A 208 25.79 -20.80 -11.36
C PRO A 208 25.37 -19.34 -11.16
N ALA A 209 26.38 -18.48 -11.01
CA ALA A 209 26.32 -17.09 -10.58
C ALA A 209 25.17 -16.26 -11.18
N ARG A 210 23.98 -16.38 -10.59
CA ARG A 210 22.82 -15.57 -10.94
C ARG A 210 23.13 -14.17 -10.41
N LYS A 211 23.43 -13.22 -11.32
CA LYS A 211 23.74 -11.79 -11.10
C LYS A 211 23.53 -11.35 -9.66
N ARG A 212 24.65 -11.11 -8.94
CA ARG A 212 24.72 -10.46 -7.61
C ARG A 212 23.79 -9.24 -7.56
N SER A 213 22.54 -9.46 -7.19
CA SER A 213 21.58 -8.40 -7.00
C SER A 213 21.66 -8.07 -5.53
N ARG A 214 22.52 -7.08 -5.19
CA ARG A 214 22.47 -6.40 -3.89
C ARG A 214 21.07 -5.85 -3.75
N ARG A 215 20.27 -6.52 -2.97
CA ARG A 215 18.83 -6.33 -2.94
C ARG A 215 18.48 -5.77 -1.58
N ALA A 216 17.98 -4.54 -1.57
CA ALA A 216 17.47 -3.94 -0.35
C ALA A 216 16.32 -4.77 0.22
N ASP A 217 16.37 -4.99 1.51
CA ASP A 217 15.35 -5.60 2.35
C ASP A 217 14.83 -4.62 3.42
N VAL A 218 15.45 -3.44 3.51
CA VAL A 218 15.03 -2.31 4.36
C VAL A 218 14.90 -1.04 3.51
N GLU A 219 13.81 -0.30 3.74
CA GLU A 219 13.64 1.09 3.31
C GLU A 219 13.56 1.98 4.55
N LEU A 220 14.31 3.08 4.57
CA LEU A 220 14.16 4.15 5.54
C LEU A 220 13.41 5.30 4.88
N VAL A 221 12.26 5.65 5.42
CA VAL A 221 11.49 6.83 5.01
C VAL A 221 11.73 7.94 6.02
N PHE A 222 12.24 9.07 5.54
CA PHE A 222 12.54 10.23 6.36
C PHE A 222 11.42 11.24 6.26
N GLY A 223 10.78 11.51 7.40
CA GLY A 223 9.67 12.46 7.51
C GLY A 223 10.09 13.75 8.20
N PRO A 224 9.63 14.91 7.70
CA PRO A 224 9.94 16.22 8.28
C PRO A 224 9.13 16.50 9.56
N GLY A 225 8.36 15.53 10.05
CA GLY A 225 7.59 15.59 11.29
C GLY A 225 7.63 14.24 12.00
N ALA A 226 7.31 14.22 13.29
CA ALA A 226 7.28 13.01 14.10
C ALA A 226 6.07 13.02 15.06
N LEU A 227 5.83 11.90 15.74
CA LEU A 227 4.69 11.75 16.68
C LEU A 227 4.62 12.79 17.81
N PRO A 228 5.73 13.38 18.32
CA PRO A 228 5.64 14.52 19.24
C PRO A 228 4.84 15.71 18.68
N GLY A 229 4.89 15.93 17.36
CA GLY A 229 4.18 17.03 16.69
C GLY A 229 2.68 16.80 16.49
N ASP A 230 2.16 15.61 16.80
CA ASP A 230 0.74 15.23 16.69
C ASP A 230 -0.05 15.72 17.92
N THR A 231 -0.11 17.04 18.13
CA THR A 231 -0.68 17.65 19.34
C THR A 231 -2.21 17.48 19.46
N GLY A 232 -2.92 17.45 18.34
CA GLY A 232 -4.37 17.27 18.21
C GLY A 232 -4.79 15.83 17.93
N GLY A 233 -3.85 14.93 17.61
CA GLY A 233 -4.07 13.50 17.51
C GLY A 233 -4.60 13.02 16.18
N SER A 234 -4.54 13.85 15.14
CA SER A 234 -4.99 13.43 13.81
C SER A 234 -4.16 12.26 13.28
N ILE A 235 -2.84 12.25 13.53
CA ILE A 235 -1.94 11.23 13.02
C ILE A 235 -2.13 9.94 13.82
N ARG A 236 -2.07 9.98 15.16
CA ARG A 236 -2.20 8.79 16.00
C ARG A 236 -3.55 8.11 15.84
N ARG A 237 -4.65 8.85 15.67
CA ARG A 237 -5.98 8.27 15.34
C ARG A 237 -5.99 7.60 13.97
N SER A 238 -5.30 8.17 12.98
CA SER A 238 -5.28 7.61 11.62
C SER A 238 -4.56 6.26 11.54
N ILE A 239 -3.58 6.03 12.41
CA ILE A 239 -2.83 4.77 12.52
C ILE A 239 -3.27 3.90 13.70
N ASN A 240 -4.38 4.26 14.36
CA ASN A 240 -4.91 3.57 15.54
C ASN A 240 -3.86 3.34 16.65
N LEU A 241 -3.01 4.35 16.90
CA LEU A 241 -2.05 4.34 17.98
C LEU A 241 -2.73 4.68 19.30
N ASP A 242 -2.46 3.88 20.33
CA ASP A 242 -3.01 4.06 21.67
C ASP A 242 -2.60 5.41 22.29
N GLU A 243 -3.57 6.12 22.85
CA GLU A 243 -3.37 7.45 23.44
C GLU A 243 -2.48 7.40 24.69
N ASP A 244 -2.62 6.36 25.51
CA ASP A 244 -1.80 6.21 26.71
C ASP A 244 -0.37 5.82 26.39
N PHE A 245 -0.15 5.02 25.34
CA PHE A 245 1.18 4.78 24.78
C PHE A 245 1.81 6.09 24.30
N TRP A 246 1.09 6.87 23.48
CA TRP A 246 1.60 8.14 22.97
C TRP A 246 1.98 9.09 24.11
N ARG A 247 1.11 9.24 25.12
CA ARG A 247 1.37 10.10 26.29
C ARG A 247 2.61 9.66 27.05
N ARG A 248 2.80 8.35 27.25
CA ARG A 248 3.96 7.78 27.95
C ARG A 248 5.27 7.98 27.19
N VAL A 249 5.26 7.83 25.86
CA VAL A 249 6.49 7.86 25.04
C VAL A 249 6.84 9.28 24.58
N TYR A 250 5.85 10.08 24.17
CA TYR A 250 6.06 11.39 23.54
C TYR A 250 5.56 12.57 24.36
N GLY A 251 4.79 12.34 25.43
CA GLY A 251 4.15 13.41 26.21
C GLY A 251 5.13 14.45 26.75
N ALA A 252 6.32 14.03 27.21
CA ALA A 252 7.36 14.94 27.72
C ALA A 252 7.94 15.87 26.65
N VAL A 253 7.77 15.53 25.36
CA VAL A 253 8.29 16.29 24.22
C VAL A 253 7.17 16.73 23.28
N ALA A 254 5.91 16.68 23.73
CA ALA A 254 4.76 17.02 22.92
C ALA A 254 4.85 18.47 22.38
N GLY A 255 4.55 18.62 21.09
CA GLY A 255 4.61 19.90 20.38
C GLY A 255 6.02 20.37 20.00
N ARG A 256 7.08 19.65 20.40
CA ARG A 256 8.44 19.98 19.98
C ARG A 256 8.70 19.59 18.53
N ASP A 257 9.55 20.37 17.88
CA ASP A 257 10.05 20.07 16.55
C ASP A 257 10.89 18.78 16.55
N ALA A 258 10.51 17.85 15.68
CA ALA A 258 11.21 16.60 15.48
C ALA A 258 11.01 16.07 14.06
N TRP A 259 12.02 15.39 13.54
CA TRP A 259 11.92 14.57 12.33
C TRP A 259 11.86 13.09 12.68
N ASN A 260 11.40 12.25 11.75
CA ASN A 260 11.34 10.80 11.94
C ASN A 260 12.12 10.04 10.86
N ALA A 261 12.58 8.85 11.24
CA ALA A 261 12.97 7.80 10.31
C ALA A 261 12.02 6.62 10.53
N VAL A 262 11.39 6.15 9.46
CA VAL A 262 10.49 5.00 9.51
C VAL A 262 11.18 3.85 8.76
N PRO A 263 11.78 2.88 9.49
CA PRO A 263 12.25 1.65 8.88
C PRO A 263 11.08 0.78 8.44
N ILE A 264 11.15 0.34 7.20
CA ILE A 264 10.16 -0.49 6.53
C ILE A 264 10.83 -1.78 6.06
N LEU A 265 10.27 -2.91 6.46
CA LEU A 265 10.66 -4.24 6.00
C LEU A 265 10.07 -4.48 4.61
N LEU A 266 10.94 -4.50 3.59
CA LEU A 266 10.54 -4.67 2.19
C LEU A 266 10.30 -6.12 1.81
N ARG A 267 10.83 -7.06 2.59
CA ARG A 267 10.85 -8.48 2.25
C ARG A 267 10.49 -9.34 3.45
N PRO A 268 9.26 -9.22 3.95
CA PRO A 268 8.79 -10.09 5.01
C PRO A 268 8.86 -11.54 4.54
N ARG A 269 9.23 -12.42 5.45
CA ARG A 269 9.07 -13.88 5.32
C ARG A 269 7.75 -14.36 5.87
N SER A 270 7.21 -13.65 6.85
CA SER A 270 5.88 -13.87 7.38
C SER A 270 4.84 -13.88 6.25
N ARG A 271 3.86 -14.78 6.35
CA ARG A 271 2.78 -14.93 5.38
C ARG A 271 1.44 -14.97 6.09
N GLY A 272 0.56 -14.11 5.62
CA GLY A 272 -0.80 -14.05 6.09
C GLY A 272 -1.78 -14.84 5.21
N ALA A 273 -3.03 -14.81 5.62
CA ALA A 273 -4.16 -15.33 4.89
C ALA A 273 -5.40 -14.47 5.07
N LEU A 274 -6.27 -14.51 4.07
CA LEU A 274 -7.61 -13.95 4.04
C LEU A 274 -8.61 -15.10 3.96
N ARG A 275 -9.59 -15.12 4.86
CA ARG A 275 -10.65 -16.14 4.89
C ARG A 275 -12.02 -15.48 4.91
N LEU A 276 -13.03 -16.18 4.39
CA LEU A 276 -14.41 -15.74 4.59
C LEU A 276 -14.76 -15.74 6.07
N ARG A 277 -15.54 -14.74 6.47
CA ARG A 277 -16.24 -14.73 7.76
C ARG A 277 -17.62 -15.38 7.65
N SER A 278 -18.24 -15.26 6.49
CA SER A 278 -19.58 -15.75 6.14
C SER A 278 -19.76 -15.68 4.62
N ALA A 279 -20.82 -16.28 4.07
CA ALA A 279 -21.20 -16.10 2.67
C ALA A 279 -21.83 -14.73 2.33
N ASN A 280 -22.09 -13.87 3.33
CA ASN A 280 -22.62 -12.53 3.08
C ASN A 280 -21.53 -11.60 2.50
N PRO A 281 -21.70 -11.04 1.28
CA PRO A 281 -20.68 -10.22 0.63
C PRO A 281 -20.44 -8.85 1.29
N PHE A 282 -21.31 -8.44 2.23
CA PHE A 282 -21.17 -7.20 3.00
C PHE A 282 -20.41 -7.39 4.30
N HIS A 283 -20.15 -8.64 4.69
CA HIS A 283 -19.31 -8.93 5.83
C HIS A 283 -17.83 -8.79 5.47
N TRP A 284 -17.06 -8.15 6.35
CA TRP A 284 -15.61 -8.08 6.17
C TRP A 284 -15.00 -9.48 6.31
N PRO A 285 -14.04 -9.85 5.44
CA PRO A 285 -13.34 -11.11 5.57
C PRO A 285 -12.47 -11.09 6.83
N ARG A 286 -12.05 -12.27 7.29
CA ARG A 286 -11.06 -12.40 8.36
C ARG A 286 -9.67 -12.27 7.74
N LEU A 287 -8.90 -11.28 8.21
CA LEU A 287 -7.53 -11.04 7.79
C LEU A 287 -6.58 -11.51 8.89
N HIS A 288 -5.71 -12.45 8.57
CA HIS A 288 -4.64 -12.90 9.44
C HIS A 288 -3.34 -12.46 8.80
N ALA A 289 -2.77 -11.34 9.25
CA ALA A 289 -1.54 -10.81 8.67
C ALA A 289 -0.32 -11.65 9.05
N ASN A 290 -0.34 -12.23 10.26
CA ASN A 290 0.77 -13.01 10.83
C ASN A 290 2.10 -12.25 10.84
N TYR A 291 2.06 -10.93 11.04
CA TYR A 291 3.29 -10.13 11.13
C TYR A 291 4.22 -10.69 12.19
N PHE A 292 5.51 -10.78 11.86
CA PHE A 292 6.56 -11.34 12.73
C PHE A 292 6.39 -12.80 13.13
N GLN A 293 5.55 -13.57 12.42
CA GLN A 293 5.52 -15.02 12.57
C GLN A 293 6.90 -15.64 12.29
N ASP A 294 7.62 -15.09 11.31
CA ASP A 294 9.03 -15.40 11.12
C ASP A 294 9.89 -14.43 11.95
N PRO A 295 10.69 -14.93 12.93
CA PRO A 295 11.46 -14.06 13.81
C PRO A 295 12.53 -13.24 13.08
N ARG A 296 12.94 -13.64 11.87
CA ARG A 296 13.92 -12.90 11.06
C ARG A 296 13.38 -11.53 10.62
N ASP A 297 12.07 -11.43 10.41
CA ASP A 297 11.44 -10.16 10.03
C ASP A 297 11.66 -9.08 11.11
N LEU A 298 11.54 -9.49 12.38
CA LEU A 298 11.80 -8.62 13.51
C LEU A 298 13.29 -8.29 13.66
N GLN A 299 14.18 -9.26 13.44
CA GLN A 299 15.64 -9.05 13.50
C GLN A 299 16.10 -8.00 12.49
N VAL A 300 15.57 -8.02 11.26
CA VAL A 300 15.88 -7.03 10.22
C VAL A 300 15.40 -5.64 10.64
N LEU A 301 14.17 -5.50 11.17
CA LEU A 301 13.68 -4.21 11.65
C LEU A 301 14.49 -3.67 12.83
N VAL A 302 14.82 -4.52 13.82
CA VAL A 302 15.67 -4.10 14.95
C VAL A 302 17.04 -3.65 14.48
N HIS A 303 17.61 -4.31 13.48
CA HIS A 303 18.86 -3.88 12.87
C HIS A 303 18.71 -2.51 12.20
N ALA A 304 17.64 -2.30 11.42
CA ALA A 304 17.36 -1.02 10.77
C ALA A 304 17.18 0.14 11.76
N ILE A 305 16.64 -0.13 12.95
CA ILE A 305 16.47 0.88 14.02
C ILE A 305 17.82 1.29 14.64
N LYS A 306 18.81 0.38 14.67
CA LYS A 306 20.12 0.63 15.30
C LYS A 306 21.09 1.40 14.39
N MET A 307 20.80 1.50 13.10
CA MET A 307 21.59 2.23 12.11
C MET A 307 21.39 3.73 12.26
#